data_AF-A0A6P3W9I1-F1
#
_entry.id   AF-A0A6P3W9I1-F1
#
_cell.length_a   1.000
_cell.length_b   1.000
_cell.length_c   1.000
_cell.angle_alpha   90.00
_cell.angle_beta   90.00
_cell.angle_gamma   90.00
#
_symmetry.space_group_name_H-M   'P 1'
#
loop_
_entity.id
_entity.type
_entity.pdbx_description
1 polymer ?
#
loop_
_entity_poly.entity_id
_entity_poly.type
_entity_poly.pdbx_seq_one_letter_code
_entity_poly.pdbx_strand_id
1 'polypeptide(L)'
;MSGNERAIRALRELLQKPGNQACADCGAPGPEWGSCSLGVFICLGCSGIHRNIPDIGKVKSLTLSHWEDSEVQFMAENGNAVAKSRYEAAVPVYYYKPTYKDGQVLRQQWIRAKYERKEFTEAGKKLTYEEATRDGMLMKRGRDNGQFLSRRFVLSEWEGTLKYFTKYDAKEPKAVIKMDTINASFQPEKIGNPNGLQITYLKDYSTRNIFVFHENGKEIVDWFNSIRAVQLHYLSVAFPGATDAELRPKLTRNFLKEGYMEKTGPRQTEGFKKRWFTLDHRRLMYFKDPLDAFAKGEVFLGNGELGYSASAGLPAGTHCNGSWSYGITILTPERSFLFTCETESEQQDWLRLFNGVLITQMSPQEYSMEALYKYKH
;
A
#
# COMPACT_ATOMS: atom_id res chain seq x y z
N MET A 1 -42.35 -10.70 20.74
CA MET A 1 -41.20 -10.19 19.97
C MET A 1 -41.65 -9.97 18.55
N SER A 2 -41.44 -8.79 17.99
CA SER A 2 -41.73 -8.57 16.56
C SER A 2 -40.86 -9.52 15.70
N GLY A 3 -41.31 -9.87 14.49
CA GLY A 3 -40.51 -10.71 13.57
C GLY A 3 -39.11 -10.12 13.36
N ASN A 4 -39.01 -8.80 13.31
CA ASN A 4 -37.75 -8.08 13.17
C ASN A 4 -36.82 -8.22 14.38
N GLU A 5 -37.33 -8.18 15.62
CA GLU A 5 -36.53 -8.40 16.83
C GLU A 5 -35.91 -9.80 16.87
N ARG A 6 -36.64 -10.80 16.38
CA ARG A 6 -36.16 -12.18 16.28
C ARG A 6 -35.02 -12.29 15.28
N ALA A 7 -35.18 -11.70 14.09
CA ALA A 7 -34.16 -11.68 13.05
C ALA A 7 -32.88 -10.98 13.53
N ILE A 8 -33.01 -9.81 14.17
CA ILE A 8 -31.86 -9.07 14.73
C ILE A 8 -31.12 -9.92 15.77
N ARG A 9 -31.82 -10.64 16.65
CA ARG A 9 -31.20 -11.53 17.63
C ARG A 9 -30.42 -12.65 16.94
N ALA A 10 -31.05 -13.34 15.98
CA ALA A 10 -30.40 -14.41 15.23
C ALA A 10 -29.15 -13.93 14.49
N LEU A 11 -29.21 -12.77 13.81
CA LEU A 11 -28.05 -12.19 13.12
C LEU A 11 -26.91 -11.85 14.09
N ARG A 12 -27.21 -11.38 15.31
CA ARG A 12 -26.19 -11.16 16.35
C ARG A 12 -25.52 -12.45 16.79
N GLU A 13 -26.27 -13.55 16.89
CA GLU A 13 -25.71 -14.87 17.17
C GLU A 13 -24.82 -15.36 16.02
N LEU A 14 -25.23 -15.12 14.76
CA LEU A 14 -24.42 -15.46 13.59
C LEU A 14 -23.11 -14.66 13.52
N LEU A 15 -23.10 -13.40 13.96
CA LEU A 15 -21.85 -12.62 14.08
C LEU A 15 -20.86 -13.27 15.06
N GLN A 16 -21.35 -13.99 16.08
CA GLN A 16 -20.48 -14.72 17.02
C GLN A 16 -19.79 -15.94 16.42
N LYS A 17 -20.22 -16.41 15.25
CA LYS A 17 -19.55 -17.53 14.57
C LYS A 17 -18.13 -17.11 14.11
N PRO A 18 -17.14 -18.03 14.21
CA PRO A 18 -15.79 -17.76 13.72
C PRO A 18 -15.78 -17.29 12.25
N GLY A 19 -15.01 -16.24 11.97
CA GLY A 19 -14.91 -15.62 10.64
C GLY A 19 -15.91 -14.48 10.37
N ASN A 20 -17.05 -14.42 11.07
CA ASN A 20 -18.06 -13.36 10.87
C ASN A 20 -17.77 -12.06 11.64
N GLN A 21 -16.80 -12.08 12.55
CA GLN A 21 -16.43 -10.94 13.40
C GLN A 21 -15.65 -9.83 12.68
N ALA A 22 -15.22 -10.10 11.45
CA ALA A 22 -14.54 -9.16 10.59
C ALA A 22 -15.22 -9.12 9.23
N CYS A 23 -15.20 -7.94 8.60
CA CYS A 23 -15.71 -7.73 7.25
C CYS A 23 -15.07 -8.72 6.27
N ALA A 24 -15.90 -9.44 5.51
CA ALA A 24 -15.48 -10.42 4.51
C ALA A 24 -14.53 -9.87 3.44
N ASP A 25 -14.53 -8.55 3.22
CA ASP A 25 -13.84 -7.93 2.09
C ASP A 25 -12.57 -7.17 2.46
N CYS A 26 -12.54 -6.51 3.62
CA CYS A 26 -11.41 -5.66 4.03
C CYS A 26 -10.91 -5.92 5.45
N GLY A 27 -11.50 -6.91 6.15
CA GLY A 27 -11.10 -7.27 7.50
C GLY A 27 -11.40 -6.23 8.59
N ALA A 28 -12.15 -5.16 8.29
CA ALA A 28 -12.62 -4.23 9.33
C ALA A 28 -13.38 -4.99 10.44
N PRO A 29 -13.07 -4.76 11.73
CA PRO A 29 -13.75 -5.44 12.83
C PRO A 29 -15.21 -4.98 12.94
N GLY A 30 -16.06 -5.85 13.50
CA GLY A 30 -17.45 -5.51 13.84
C GLY A 30 -18.31 -5.13 12.62
N PRO A 31 -18.54 -6.04 11.66
CA PRO A 31 -19.40 -5.74 10.52
C PRO A 31 -20.85 -5.48 10.96
N GLU A 32 -21.43 -4.40 10.45
CA GLU A 32 -22.79 -3.95 10.77
C GLU A 32 -23.79 -4.16 9.62
N TRP A 33 -23.31 -4.71 8.50
CA TRP A 33 -24.07 -4.95 7.29
C TRP A 33 -23.93 -6.40 6.84
N GLY A 34 -24.95 -6.91 6.15
CA GLY A 34 -24.93 -8.21 5.49
C GLY A 34 -25.34 -8.12 4.03
N SER A 35 -24.71 -8.89 3.16
CA SER A 35 -25.21 -9.14 1.81
C SER A 35 -26.12 -10.36 1.81
N CYS A 36 -27.43 -10.17 1.71
CA CYS A 36 -28.42 -11.25 1.71
C CYS A 36 -28.43 -12.04 0.38
N SER A 37 -27.64 -11.63 -0.61
CA SER A 37 -27.46 -12.36 -1.88
C SER A 37 -26.17 -13.17 -1.94
N LEU A 38 -25.14 -12.78 -1.18
CA LEU A 38 -23.85 -13.48 -1.11
C LEU A 38 -23.64 -14.26 0.19
N GLY A 39 -24.43 -13.98 1.24
CA GLY A 39 -24.31 -14.64 2.52
C GLY A 39 -23.10 -14.17 3.32
N VAL A 40 -22.70 -12.90 3.20
CA VAL A 40 -21.49 -12.33 3.85
C VAL A 40 -21.80 -11.17 4.77
N PHE A 41 -21.05 -11.07 5.87
CA PHE A 41 -21.03 -9.96 6.80
C PHE A 41 -19.91 -8.98 6.43
N ILE A 42 -20.26 -7.72 6.27
CA ILE A 42 -19.39 -6.66 5.75
C ILE A 42 -19.55 -5.36 6.54
N CYS A 43 -18.52 -4.50 6.50
CA CYS A 43 -18.58 -3.19 7.14
C CYS A 43 -19.39 -2.18 6.30
N LEU A 44 -19.75 -1.04 6.89
CA LEU A 44 -20.45 0.05 6.21
C LEU A 44 -19.74 0.46 4.90
N GLY A 45 -18.42 0.64 4.94
CA GLY A 45 -17.64 1.04 3.77
C GLY A 45 -17.72 0.04 2.61
N CYS A 46 -17.68 -1.28 2.89
CA CYS A 46 -17.82 -2.30 1.85
C CYS A 46 -19.27 -2.44 1.39
N SER A 47 -20.25 -2.25 2.27
CA SER A 47 -21.67 -2.22 1.88
C SER A 47 -21.94 -1.16 0.80
N GLY A 48 -21.29 0.01 0.89
CA GLY A 48 -21.39 1.06 -0.14
C GLY A 48 -20.84 0.64 -1.50
N ILE A 49 -19.79 -0.19 -1.51
CA ILE A 49 -19.22 -0.74 -2.75
C ILE A 49 -20.17 -1.79 -3.35
N HIS A 50 -20.71 -2.69 -2.52
CA HIS A 50 -21.66 -3.72 -2.97
C HIS A 50 -22.92 -3.12 -3.61
N ARG A 51 -23.43 -1.98 -3.10
CA ARG A 51 -24.56 -1.27 -3.72
C ARG A 51 -24.31 -0.86 -5.17
N ASN A 52 -23.05 -0.71 -5.57
CA ASN A 52 -22.65 -0.37 -6.95
C ASN A 52 -22.50 -1.60 -7.85
N ILE A 53 -22.92 -2.78 -7.39
CA ILE A 53 -22.93 -4.04 -8.13
C ILE A 53 -24.30 -4.74 -7.90
N PRO A 54 -25.41 -4.12 -8.34
CA PRO A 54 -26.75 -4.46 -7.88
C PRO A 54 -27.18 -5.91 -8.17
N ASP A 55 -26.64 -6.52 -9.22
CA ASP A 55 -26.97 -7.91 -9.59
C ASP A 55 -26.57 -8.94 -8.52
N ILE A 56 -25.55 -8.63 -7.71
CA ILE A 56 -25.00 -9.53 -6.68
C ILE A 56 -24.81 -8.85 -5.31
N GLY A 57 -25.15 -7.57 -5.20
CA GLY A 57 -24.82 -6.70 -4.07
C GLY A 57 -26.03 -6.27 -3.24
N LYS A 58 -27.02 -7.15 -3.04
CA LYS A 58 -28.18 -6.86 -2.19
C LYS A 58 -27.75 -6.83 -0.72
N VAL A 59 -27.62 -5.63 -0.16
CA VAL A 59 -27.12 -5.41 1.21
C VAL A 59 -28.17 -4.80 2.12
N LYS A 60 -28.16 -5.21 3.39
CA LYS A 60 -29.05 -4.75 4.45
C LYS A 60 -28.28 -4.46 5.74
N SER A 61 -28.73 -3.48 6.50
CA SER A 61 -28.18 -3.21 7.84
C SER A 61 -28.64 -4.31 8.78
N LEU A 62 -27.74 -4.82 9.62
CA LEU A 62 -28.05 -5.91 10.56
C LEU A 62 -28.99 -5.47 11.69
N THR A 63 -29.15 -4.16 11.90
CA THR A 63 -29.96 -3.59 13.00
C THR A 63 -31.08 -2.68 12.52
N LEU A 64 -30.92 -2.00 11.38
CA LEU A 64 -31.86 -0.99 10.90
C LEU A 64 -32.79 -1.48 9.78
N SER A 65 -32.46 -2.58 9.12
CA SER A 65 -33.25 -3.10 8.00
C SER A 65 -34.19 -4.21 8.42
N HIS A 66 -35.27 -4.39 7.66
CA HIS A 66 -36.12 -5.56 7.77
C HIS A 66 -35.46 -6.77 7.09
N TRP A 67 -35.39 -7.88 7.83
CA TRP A 67 -34.86 -9.16 7.35
C TRP A 67 -35.97 -10.21 7.34
N GLU A 68 -36.14 -10.87 6.21
CA GLU A 68 -37.03 -12.01 6.07
C GLU A 68 -36.40 -13.25 6.71
N ASP A 69 -37.23 -14.17 7.23
CA ASP A 69 -36.74 -15.41 7.85
C ASP A 69 -35.87 -16.23 6.87
N SER A 70 -36.20 -16.21 5.58
CA SER A 70 -35.42 -16.87 4.52
C SER A 70 -34.03 -16.25 4.30
N GLU A 71 -33.91 -14.93 4.45
CA GLU A 71 -32.61 -14.24 4.34
C GLU A 71 -31.74 -14.53 5.56
N VAL A 72 -32.32 -14.55 6.76
CA VAL A 72 -31.61 -14.93 7.99
C VAL A 72 -31.11 -16.37 7.90
N GLN A 73 -31.96 -17.28 7.41
CA GLN A 73 -31.57 -18.67 7.16
C GLN A 73 -30.43 -18.78 6.13
N PHE A 74 -30.52 -18.05 5.02
CA PHE A 74 -29.45 -18.01 4.02
C PHE A 74 -28.12 -17.49 4.60
N MET A 75 -28.15 -16.44 5.43
CA MET A 75 -26.96 -15.97 6.15
C MET A 75 -26.42 -17.03 7.13
N ALA A 76 -27.30 -17.82 7.76
CA ALA A 76 -26.92 -18.86 8.72
C ALA A 76 -26.25 -20.08 8.07
N GLU A 77 -26.72 -20.46 6.88
CA GLU A 77 -26.17 -21.53 6.03
C GLU A 77 -24.87 -21.12 5.32
N ASN A 78 -24.69 -19.82 5.09
CA ASN A 78 -23.47 -19.25 4.53
C ASN A 78 -22.62 -18.62 5.64
N GLY A 79 -22.16 -17.39 5.43
CA GLY A 79 -21.21 -16.69 6.28
C GLY A 79 -19.84 -16.51 5.64
N ASN A 80 -19.00 -15.74 6.31
CA ASN A 80 -17.72 -15.29 5.77
C ASN A 80 -16.75 -16.44 5.52
N ALA A 81 -16.77 -17.48 6.35
CA ALA A 81 -15.92 -18.66 6.16
C ALA A 81 -16.29 -19.43 4.88
N VAL A 82 -17.59 -19.61 4.62
CA VAL A 82 -18.12 -20.26 3.41
C VAL A 82 -17.82 -19.42 2.17
N ALA A 83 -18.04 -18.11 2.26
CA ALA A 83 -17.70 -17.21 1.16
C ALA A 83 -16.19 -17.21 0.87
N LYS A 84 -15.34 -17.28 1.89
CA LYS A 84 -13.88 -17.37 1.72
C LYS A 84 -13.48 -18.67 1.02
N SER A 85 -14.01 -19.83 1.43
CA SER A 85 -13.68 -21.10 0.78
C SER A 85 -14.16 -21.17 -0.67
N ARG A 86 -15.19 -20.41 -1.03
CA ARG A 86 -15.73 -20.34 -2.40
C ARG A 86 -15.06 -19.29 -3.28
N TYR A 87 -15.03 -18.04 -2.85
CA TYR A 87 -14.61 -16.89 -3.65
C TYR A 87 -13.13 -16.52 -3.48
N GLU A 88 -12.44 -17.15 -2.52
CA GLU A 88 -11.00 -17.01 -2.31
C GLU A 88 -10.28 -18.36 -2.37
N ALA A 89 -10.88 -19.36 -3.06
CA ALA A 89 -10.38 -20.72 -3.16
C ALA A 89 -8.96 -20.80 -3.77
N ALA A 90 -8.68 -19.93 -4.75
CA ALA A 90 -7.47 -19.94 -5.54
C ALA A 90 -6.86 -18.53 -5.69
N VAL A 91 -6.79 -17.75 -4.60
CA VAL A 91 -6.15 -16.42 -4.66
C VAL A 91 -4.63 -16.59 -4.79
N PRO A 92 -3.99 -16.07 -5.85
CA PRO A 92 -2.55 -16.17 -6.02
C PRO A 92 -1.77 -15.46 -4.91
N VAL A 93 -0.59 -15.97 -4.58
CA VAL A 93 0.28 -15.45 -3.50
C VAL A 93 0.63 -13.97 -3.73
N TYR A 94 0.88 -13.58 -4.98
CA TYR A 94 1.20 -12.20 -5.32
C TYR A 94 -0.01 -11.27 -5.22
N TYR A 95 -1.25 -11.76 -5.31
CA TYR A 95 -2.42 -10.88 -5.38
C TYR A 95 -2.59 -10.08 -4.08
N TYR A 96 -2.73 -8.77 -4.19
CA TYR A 96 -2.89 -7.90 -3.03
C TYR A 96 -4.30 -7.99 -2.45
N LYS A 97 -4.42 -8.46 -1.20
CA LYS A 97 -5.68 -8.45 -0.44
C LYS A 97 -5.78 -7.14 0.35
N PRO A 98 -6.74 -6.24 0.04
CA PRO A 98 -6.85 -4.96 0.71
C PRO A 98 -7.36 -5.09 2.14
N THR A 99 -6.97 -4.13 2.96
CA THR A 99 -7.46 -3.87 4.30
C THR A 99 -8.42 -2.69 4.31
N TYR A 100 -9.08 -2.43 5.44
CA TYR A 100 -9.95 -1.27 5.62
C TYR A 100 -9.22 0.07 5.58
N LYS A 101 -7.89 0.08 5.71
CA LYS A 101 -7.03 1.26 5.60
C LYS A 101 -6.63 1.58 4.16
N ASP A 102 -6.83 0.66 3.23
CA ASP A 102 -6.46 0.86 1.83
C ASP A 102 -7.47 1.76 1.09
N GLY A 103 -6.95 2.40 0.05
CA GLY A 103 -7.73 3.25 -0.85
C GLY A 103 -8.94 2.53 -1.45
N GLN A 104 -9.97 3.31 -1.77
CA GLN A 104 -11.25 2.79 -2.26
C GLN A 104 -11.10 1.90 -3.51
N VAL A 105 -10.22 2.26 -4.45
CA VAL A 105 -10.00 1.50 -5.69
C VAL A 105 -9.58 0.05 -5.43
N LEU A 106 -8.67 -0.18 -4.46
CA LEU A 106 -8.20 -1.52 -4.11
C LEU A 106 -9.33 -2.36 -3.52
N ARG A 107 -10.09 -1.81 -2.56
CA ARG A 107 -11.25 -2.48 -1.97
C ARG A 107 -12.34 -2.75 -3.01
N GLN A 108 -12.62 -1.80 -3.89
CA GLN A 108 -13.61 -1.94 -4.95
C GLN A 108 -13.25 -3.05 -5.93
N GLN A 109 -12.00 -3.06 -6.43
CA GLN A 109 -11.58 -4.06 -7.39
C GLN A 109 -11.41 -5.45 -6.78
N TRP A 110 -11.10 -5.54 -5.49
CA TRP A 110 -11.13 -6.81 -4.76
C TRP A 110 -12.54 -7.41 -4.67
N ILE A 111 -13.54 -6.61 -4.28
CA ILE A 111 -14.94 -7.03 -4.22
C ILE A 111 -15.42 -7.49 -5.60
N ARG A 112 -15.12 -6.72 -6.65
CA ARG A 112 -15.46 -7.09 -8.03
C ARG A 112 -14.71 -8.34 -8.50
N ALA A 113 -13.42 -8.49 -8.18
CA ALA A 113 -12.65 -9.69 -8.53
C ALA A 113 -13.25 -10.95 -7.91
N LYS A 114 -13.64 -10.88 -6.63
CA LYS A 114 -14.25 -12.01 -5.91
C LYS A 114 -15.62 -12.39 -6.44
N TYR A 115 -16.56 -11.44 -6.48
CA TYR A 115 -17.98 -11.78 -6.61
C TYR A 115 -18.53 -11.57 -8.02
N GLU A 116 -18.07 -10.53 -8.72
CA GLU A 116 -18.52 -10.20 -10.08
C GLU A 116 -17.76 -11.02 -11.13
N ARG A 117 -16.42 -10.96 -11.08
CA ARG A 117 -15.55 -11.60 -12.08
C ARG A 117 -15.14 -13.02 -11.71
N LYS A 118 -15.36 -13.41 -10.44
CA LYS A 118 -15.07 -14.74 -9.89
C LYS A 118 -13.69 -15.22 -10.31
N GLU A 119 -12.68 -14.37 -10.08
CA GLU A 119 -11.32 -14.63 -10.53
C GLU A 119 -10.69 -15.79 -9.75
N PHE A 120 -11.06 -15.98 -8.49
CA PHE A 120 -10.36 -16.89 -7.57
C PHE A 120 -11.19 -18.11 -7.13
N THR A 121 -12.26 -18.44 -7.86
CA THR A 121 -13.14 -19.57 -7.49
C THR A 121 -12.57 -20.93 -7.86
N GLU A 122 -11.65 -20.99 -8.84
CA GLU A 122 -11.09 -22.22 -9.39
C GLU A 122 -9.59 -22.08 -9.57
N ALA A 123 -8.84 -23.12 -9.18
CA ALA A 123 -7.39 -23.16 -9.39
C ALA A 123 -7.06 -23.34 -10.87
N GLY A 124 -5.93 -22.77 -11.31
CA GLY A 124 -5.44 -22.91 -12.69
C GLY A 124 -6.18 -22.07 -13.74
N LYS A 125 -7.17 -21.27 -13.34
CA LYS A 125 -7.75 -20.24 -14.22
C LYS A 125 -6.62 -19.27 -14.59
N LYS A 126 -6.38 -19.08 -15.89
CA LYS A 126 -5.38 -18.12 -16.36
C LYS A 126 -5.83 -16.70 -16.03
N LEU A 127 -5.02 -15.98 -15.27
CA LEU A 127 -5.34 -14.62 -14.84
C LEU A 127 -4.55 -13.60 -15.68
N THR A 128 -5.16 -12.43 -15.92
CA THR A 128 -4.58 -11.38 -16.79
C THR A 128 -3.26 -10.82 -16.27
N TYR A 129 -3.00 -10.96 -14.97
CA TYR A 129 -1.79 -10.49 -14.30
C TYR A 129 -0.63 -11.50 -14.33
N GLU A 130 -0.84 -12.70 -14.88
CA GLU A 130 0.18 -13.74 -15.09
C GLU A 130 0.65 -13.82 -16.54
N GLU A 131 0.31 -12.82 -17.35
CA GLU A 131 0.82 -12.72 -18.70
C GLU A 131 2.32 -12.41 -18.66
N ALA A 132 3.13 -13.20 -19.36
CA ALA A 132 4.59 -13.02 -19.42
C ALA A 132 5.01 -11.62 -19.89
N THR A 133 4.13 -10.91 -20.60
CA THR A 133 4.30 -9.51 -20.95
C THR A 133 2.97 -8.77 -20.86
N ARG A 134 2.94 -7.67 -20.11
CA ARG A 134 1.81 -6.73 -20.07
C ARG A 134 2.20 -5.44 -20.77
N ASP A 135 1.44 -5.05 -21.78
CA ASP A 135 1.65 -3.85 -22.59
C ASP A 135 0.39 -2.98 -22.58
N GLY A 136 0.53 -1.70 -22.27
CA GLY A 136 -0.60 -0.79 -22.23
C GLY A 136 -0.24 0.65 -21.94
N MET A 137 -1.22 1.53 -22.09
CA MET A 137 -1.05 2.96 -21.87
C MET A 137 -1.40 3.33 -20.43
N LEU A 138 -0.59 4.18 -19.82
CA LEU A 138 -0.88 4.82 -18.53
C LEU A 138 -0.68 6.33 -18.65
N MET A 139 -1.53 7.09 -17.94
CA MET A 139 -1.35 8.53 -17.80
C MET A 139 -0.23 8.76 -16.80
N LYS A 140 0.92 9.27 -17.27
CA LYS A 140 2.12 9.46 -16.46
C LYS A 140 2.40 10.94 -16.25
N ARG A 141 2.63 11.34 -15.00
CA ARG A 141 3.09 12.70 -14.66
C ARG A 141 4.48 12.97 -15.25
N GLY A 142 4.62 14.11 -15.93
CA GLY A 142 5.88 14.67 -16.38
C GLY A 142 6.75 15.09 -15.20
N ARG A 143 8.07 15.09 -15.38
CA ARG A 143 9.04 15.37 -14.31
C ARG A 143 8.92 16.80 -13.79
N ASP A 144 8.90 17.77 -14.70
CA ASP A 144 9.09 19.19 -14.36
C ASP A 144 7.85 20.04 -14.66
N ASN A 145 7.01 19.62 -15.61
CA ASN A 145 5.83 20.38 -16.04
C ASN A 145 4.54 20.03 -15.28
N GLY A 146 4.56 18.95 -14.49
CA GLY A 146 3.39 18.48 -13.75
C GLY A 146 2.19 18.04 -14.60
N GLN A 147 2.34 17.86 -15.92
CA GLN A 147 1.25 17.39 -16.77
C GLN A 147 1.22 15.87 -16.82
N PHE A 148 0.03 15.28 -16.84
CA PHE A 148 -0.13 13.85 -17.12
C PHE A 148 -0.25 13.65 -18.63
N LEU A 149 0.60 12.78 -19.17
CA LEU A 149 0.60 12.45 -20.59
C LEU A 149 0.53 10.94 -20.76
N SER A 150 -0.16 10.49 -21.80
CA SER A 150 -0.29 9.07 -22.10
C SER A 150 1.07 8.48 -22.52
N ARG A 151 1.49 7.39 -21.87
CA ARG A 151 2.77 6.72 -22.08
C ARG A 151 2.54 5.22 -22.14
N ARG A 152 3.21 4.54 -23.08
CA ARG A 152 3.19 3.08 -23.17
C ARG A 152 4.11 2.52 -22.09
N PHE A 153 3.61 1.56 -21.32
CA PHE A 153 4.36 0.78 -20.36
C PHE A 153 4.38 -0.67 -20.83
N VAL A 154 5.52 -1.33 -20.65
CA VAL A 154 5.70 -2.74 -20.95
C VAL A 154 6.37 -3.40 -19.75
N LEU A 155 5.64 -4.27 -19.06
CA LEU A 155 6.17 -5.14 -18.02
C LEU A 155 6.53 -6.48 -18.66
N SER A 156 7.77 -6.91 -18.52
CA SER A 156 8.26 -8.20 -19.01
C SER A 156 8.74 -9.05 -17.84
N GLU A 157 8.15 -10.23 -17.69
CA GLU A 157 8.59 -11.23 -16.73
C GLU A 157 9.99 -11.74 -17.09
N TRP A 158 10.17 -12.13 -18.35
CA TRP A 158 11.43 -12.68 -18.87
C TRP A 158 12.61 -11.73 -18.69
N GLU A 159 12.42 -10.45 -19.00
CA GLU A 159 13.49 -9.47 -18.84
C GLU A 159 13.64 -8.99 -17.39
N GLY A 160 12.65 -9.27 -16.52
CA GLY A 160 12.61 -8.73 -15.16
C GLY A 160 12.60 -7.20 -15.14
N THR A 161 11.84 -6.56 -16.05
CA THR A 161 11.81 -5.09 -16.15
C THR A 161 10.42 -4.52 -16.45
N LEU A 162 10.20 -3.30 -15.95
CA LEU A 162 9.13 -2.40 -16.37
C LEU A 162 9.75 -1.28 -17.19
N LYS A 163 9.40 -1.23 -18.47
CA LYS A 163 9.85 -0.19 -19.41
C LYS A 163 8.72 0.79 -19.65
N TYR A 164 9.06 2.05 -19.90
CA TYR A 164 8.08 2.98 -20.46
C TYR A 164 8.65 3.78 -21.61
N PHE A 165 7.77 4.14 -22.53
CA PHE A 165 8.05 4.79 -23.78
C PHE A 165 7.32 6.13 -23.85
N THR A 166 7.90 7.12 -24.52
CA THR A 166 7.29 8.45 -24.65
C THR A 166 6.02 8.44 -25.49
N LYS A 167 5.90 7.48 -26.40
CA LYS A 167 4.77 7.26 -27.32
C LYS A 167 4.71 5.77 -27.72
N TYR A 168 3.61 5.34 -28.32
CA TYR A 168 3.34 3.92 -28.59
C TYR A 168 4.34 3.29 -29.58
N ASP A 169 4.72 4.04 -30.61
CA ASP A 169 5.61 3.67 -31.73
C ASP A 169 7.11 3.93 -31.45
N ALA A 170 7.48 4.34 -30.22
CA ALA A 170 8.87 4.59 -29.90
C ALA A 170 9.68 3.28 -29.90
N LYS A 171 10.80 3.27 -30.61
CA LYS A 171 11.70 2.11 -30.73
C LYS A 171 12.47 1.82 -29.44
N GLU A 172 12.81 2.86 -28.69
CA GLU A 172 13.63 2.75 -27.48
C GLU A 172 12.87 3.21 -26.22
N PRO A 173 13.05 2.51 -25.09
CA PRO A 173 12.41 2.90 -23.84
C PRO A 173 13.04 4.18 -23.29
N LYS A 174 12.19 5.06 -22.76
CA LYS A 174 12.65 6.27 -22.05
C LYS A 174 13.28 5.93 -20.70
N ALA A 175 12.83 4.84 -20.08
CA ALA A 175 13.50 4.24 -18.93
C ALA A 175 13.22 2.74 -18.88
N VAL A 176 14.18 2.03 -18.30
CA VAL A 176 14.11 0.60 -17.95
C VAL A 176 14.21 0.51 -16.43
N ILE A 177 13.19 -0.06 -15.78
CA ILE A 177 13.09 -0.17 -14.33
C ILE A 177 13.22 -1.66 -13.98
N LYS A 178 14.20 -2.02 -13.15
CA LYS A 178 14.44 -3.41 -12.76
C LYS A 178 13.52 -3.83 -11.61
N MET A 179 13.12 -5.10 -11.58
CA MET A 179 12.19 -5.64 -10.57
C MET A 179 12.75 -5.69 -9.15
N ASP A 180 14.07 -5.76 -9.01
CA ASP A 180 14.77 -5.77 -7.72
C ASP A 180 14.72 -4.43 -6.98
N THR A 181 14.52 -3.33 -7.71
CA THR A 181 14.53 -1.96 -7.18
C THR A 181 13.17 -1.27 -7.22
N ILE A 182 12.20 -1.85 -7.94
CA ILE A 182 10.87 -1.27 -8.08
C ILE A 182 10.04 -1.45 -6.80
N ASN A 183 9.27 -0.43 -6.46
CA ASN A 183 8.13 -0.54 -5.56
C ASN A 183 6.94 0.19 -6.17
N ALA A 184 5.72 -0.22 -5.81
CA ALA A 184 4.50 0.45 -6.21
C ALA A 184 3.54 0.57 -5.02
N SER A 185 2.93 1.74 -4.85
CA SER A 185 1.96 1.99 -3.77
C SER A 185 0.88 2.94 -4.26
N PHE A 186 -0.38 2.63 -3.96
CA PHE A 186 -1.50 3.50 -4.31
C PHE A 186 -1.46 4.77 -3.45
N GLN A 187 -1.52 5.92 -4.12
CA GLN A 187 -1.32 7.24 -3.52
C GLN A 187 -2.36 8.25 -4.05
N PRO A 188 -3.66 7.94 -3.94
CA PRO A 188 -4.70 8.68 -4.66
C PRO A 188 -4.83 10.14 -4.22
N GLU A 189 -4.76 10.40 -2.91
CA GLU A 189 -4.85 11.76 -2.34
C GLU A 189 -3.66 12.62 -2.77
N LYS A 190 -2.44 12.09 -2.63
CA LYS A 190 -1.20 12.76 -3.04
C LYS A 190 -1.20 13.10 -4.54
N ILE A 191 -1.70 12.18 -5.36
CA ILE A 191 -1.71 12.31 -6.84
C ILE A 191 -2.88 13.16 -7.32
N GLY A 192 -3.94 13.30 -6.53
CA GLY A 192 -5.18 13.96 -6.93
C GLY A 192 -6.02 13.14 -7.90
N ASN A 193 -5.92 11.80 -7.84
CA ASN A 193 -6.68 10.88 -8.69
C ASN A 193 -7.02 9.59 -7.92
N PRO A 194 -8.28 9.11 -7.94
CA PRO A 194 -8.68 7.92 -7.17
C PRO A 194 -7.93 6.63 -7.57
N ASN A 195 -7.38 6.60 -8.78
CA ASN A 195 -6.61 5.50 -9.35
C ASN A 195 -5.10 5.81 -9.38
N GLY A 196 -4.64 6.79 -8.60
CA GLY A 196 -3.24 7.21 -8.55
C GLY A 196 -2.34 6.15 -7.95
N LEU A 197 -1.33 5.72 -8.70
CA LEU A 197 -0.29 4.78 -8.30
C LEU A 197 1.08 5.48 -8.36
N GLN A 198 1.80 5.45 -7.25
CA GLN A 198 3.20 5.88 -7.19
C GLN A 198 4.10 4.65 -7.41
N ILE A 199 4.95 4.71 -8.43
CA ILE A 199 6.01 3.76 -8.68
C ILE A 199 7.32 4.42 -8.25
N THR A 200 8.08 3.76 -7.39
CA THR A 200 9.43 4.18 -7.00
C THR A 200 10.46 3.17 -7.48
N TYR A 201 11.63 3.64 -7.85
CA TYR A 201 12.76 2.78 -8.19
C TYR A 201 14.08 3.48 -7.96
N LEU A 202 15.16 2.72 -7.85
CA LEU A 202 16.50 3.28 -7.69
C LEU A 202 17.06 3.67 -9.07
N LYS A 203 17.41 4.95 -9.24
CA LYS A 203 18.13 5.46 -10.39
C LYS A 203 19.38 6.19 -9.91
N ASP A 204 20.56 5.75 -10.36
CA ASP A 204 21.84 6.35 -9.98
C ASP A 204 21.98 6.51 -8.45
N TYR A 205 21.61 5.45 -7.72
CA TYR A 205 21.59 5.42 -6.24
C TYR A 205 20.66 6.44 -5.57
N SER A 206 19.69 7.01 -6.29
CA SER A 206 18.64 7.86 -5.70
C SER A 206 17.26 7.34 -6.07
N THR A 207 16.32 7.50 -5.15
CA THR A 207 14.94 7.10 -5.35
C THR A 207 14.26 8.04 -6.35
N ARG A 208 13.80 7.47 -7.46
CA ARG A 208 13.01 8.14 -8.49
C ARG A 208 11.54 7.80 -8.31
N ASN A 209 10.71 8.82 -8.15
CA ASN A 209 9.26 8.73 -8.20
C ASN A 209 8.74 8.86 -9.64
N ILE A 210 7.78 8.00 -9.98
CA ILE A 210 6.89 8.11 -11.13
C ILE A 210 5.45 8.04 -10.60
N PHE A 211 4.62 8.99 -11.01
CA PHE A 211 3.21 9.01 -10.66
C PHE A 211 2.39 8.68 -11.91
N VAL A 212 1.56 7.65 -11.82
CA VAL A 212 0.73 7.17 -12.92
C VAL A 212 -0.71 6.96 -12.46
N PHE A 213 -1.64 6.96 -13.40
CA PHE A 213 -2.99 6.45 -13.18
C PHE A 213 -3.54 5.85 -14.48
N HIS A 214 -4.65 5.16 -14.35
CA HIS A 214 -5.52 4.78 -15.46
C HIS A 214 -6.96 5.21 -15.14
N GLU A 215 -7.75 5.60 -16.14
CA GLU A 215 -9.14 6.02 -15.92
C GLU A 215 -10.01 4.87 -15.40
N ASN A 216 -9.79 3.67 -15.95
CA ASN A 216 -10.36 2.43 -15.43
C ASN A 216 -9.57 1.92 -14.21
N GLY A 217 -10.25 1.83 -13.06
CA GLY A 217 -9.70 1.32 -11.81
C GLY A 217 -9.26 -0.15 -11.86
N LYS A 218 -9.92 -0.99 -12.68
CA LYS A 218 -9.49 -2.38 -12.89
C LYS A 218 -8.10 -2.42 -13.51
N GLU A 219 -7.88 -1.66 -14.59
CA GLU A 219 -6.61 -1.69 -15.31
C GLU A 219 -5.42 -1.27 -14.44
N ILE A 220 -5.55 -0.26 -13.58
CA ILE A 220 -4.45 0.14 -12.70
C ILE A 220 -4.19 -0.89 -11.60
N VAL A 221 -5.23 -1.57 -11.10
CA VAL A 221 -5.09 -2.64 -10.10
C VAL A 221 -4.49 -3.89 -10.74
N ASP A 222 -4.82 -4.19 -12.00
CA ASP A 222 -4.19 -5.25 -12.77
C ASP A 222 -2.71 -4.96 -13.01
N TRP A 223 -2.34 -3.73 -13.38
CA TRP A 223 -0.93 -3.31 -13.45
C TRP A 223 -0.19 -3.51 -12.13
N PHE A 224 -0.81 -3.10 -11.02
CA PHE A 224 -0.25 -3.28 -9.69
C PHE A 224 -0.03 -4.77 -9.34
N ASN A 225 -1.02 -5.62 -9.57
CA ASN A 225 -0.89 -7.06 -9.31
C ASN A 225 0.05 -7.77 -10.29
N SER A 226 0.17 -7.29 -11.53
CA SER A 226 1.14 -7.82 -12.51
C SER A 226 2.57 -7.52 -12.07
N ILE A 227 2.84 -6.30 -11.58
CA ILE A 227 4.15 -5.95 -11.00
C ILE A 227 4.46 -6.88 -9.83
N ARG A 228 3.47 -7.15 -8.96
CA ARG A 228 3.63 -8.08 -7.83
C ARG A 228 3.89 -9.51 -8.28
N ALA A 229 3.23 -9.97 -9.34
CA ALA A 229 3.44 -11.32 -9.89
C ALA A 229 4.87 -11.48 -10.42
N VAL A 230 5.35 -10.53 -11.22
CA VAL A 230 6.73 -10.54 -11.72
C VAL A 230 7.75 -10.41 -10.59
N GLN A 231 7.48 -9.60 -9.56
CA GLN A 231 8.34 -9.54 -8.37
C GLN A 231 8.40 -10.87 -7.62
N LEU A 232 7.27 -11.58 -7.50
CA LEU A 232 7.25 -12.89 -6.86
C LEU A 232 8.09 -13.89 -7.66
N HIS A 233 7.94 -13.91 -8.99
CA HIS A 233 8.76 -14.74 -9.87
C HIS A 233 10.26 -14.43 -9.67
N TYR A 234 10.65 -13.16 -9.77
CA TYR A 234 12.03 -12.72 -9.56
C TYR A 234 12.58 -13.17 -8.19
N LEU A 235 11.83 -12.96 -7.11
CA LEU A 235 12.25 -13.33 -5.77
C LEU A 235 12.35 -14.84 -5.58
N SER A 236 11.46 -15.62 -6.20
CA SER A 236 11.49 -17.08 -6.13
C SER A 236 12.75 -17.64 -6.80
N VAL A 237 13.19 -17.03 -7.89
CA VAL A 237 14.45 -17.39 -8.57
C VAL A 237 15.66 -16.91 -7.78
N ALA A 238 15.62 -15.70 -7.22
CA ALA A 238 16.73 -15.13 -6.44
C ALA A 238 16.91 -15.82 -5.07
N PHE A 239 15.84 -16.40 -4.52
CA PHE A 239 15.81 -17.05 -3.20
C PHE A 239 15.08 -18.40 -3.27
N PRO A 240 15.68 -19.44 -3.90
CA PRO A 240 14.99 -20.70 -4.19
C PRO A 240 14.57 -21.52 -2.96
N GLY A 241 15.12 -21.19 -1.78
CA GLY A 241 14.74 -21.80 -0.50
C GLY A 241 13.71 -21.01 0.31
N ALA A 242 13.29 -19.83 -0.15
CA ALA A 242 12.33 -18.99 0.56
C ALA A 242 10.90 -19.45 0.30
N THR A 243 10.09 -19.48 1.34
CA THR A 243 8.66 -19.78 1.28
C THR A 243 7.85 -18.59 0.78
N ASP A 244 6.66 -18.84 0.25
CA ASP A 244 5.70 -17.80 -0.14
C ASP A 244 5.39 -16.81 0.99
N ALA A 245 5.36 -17.29 2.24
CA ALA A 245 5.13 -16.48 3.43
C ALA A 245 6.28 -15.48 3.69
N GLU A 246 7.52 -15.86 3.35
CA GLU A 246 8.71 -15.00 3.48
C GLU A 246 8.85 -14.04 2.29
N LEU A 247 8.37 -14.44 1.10
CA LEU A 247 8.47 -13.62 -0.12
C LEU A 247 7.35 -12.59 -0.23
N ARG A 248 6.11 -12.93 0.14
CA ARG A 248 4.94 -12.06 -0.01
C ARG A 248 5.10 -10.66 0.61
N PRO A 249 5.71 -10.48 1.80
CA PRO A 249 5.96 -9.15 2.37
C PRO A 249 7.00 -8.31 1.61
N LYS A 250 7.83 -8.94 0.77
CA LYS A 250 8.91 -8.31 -0.01
C LYS A 250 8.47 -7.84 -1.40
N LEU A 251 7.23 -8.11 -1.79
CA LEU A 251 6.63 -7.61 -3.03
C LEU A 251 6.40 -6.08 -2.92
N THR A 252 5.41 -5.55 -3.63
CA THR A 252 5.04 -4.14 -3.45
C THR A 252 4.60 -3.86 -2.00
N ARG A 253 5.00 -2.70 -1.50
CA ARG A 253 4.84 -2.28 -0.10
C ARG A 253 4.34 -0.84 -0.01
N ASN A 254 3.49 -0.61 0.97
CA ASN A 254 3.05 0.73 1.34
C ASN A 254 4.13 1.41 2.20
N PHE A 255 4.16 2.73 2.14
CA PHE A 255 5.03 3.51 3.02
C PHE A 255 4.52 3.44 4.46
N LEU A 256 5.44 3.35 5.43
CA LEU A 256 5.11 3.23 6.85
C LEU A 256 4.40 4.49 7.35
N LYS A 257 4.88 5.66 6.92
CA LYS A 257 4.24 6.97 7.15
C LYS A 257 4.76 7.98 6.15
N GLU A 258 3.89 8.93 5.86
CA GLU A 258 4.22 10.13 5.13
C GLU A 258 3.61 11.34 5.82
N GLY A 259 4.21 12.50 5.59
CA GLY A 259 3.72 13.74 6.19
C GLY A 259 4.78 14.83 6.17
N TYR A 260 4.37 16.04 6.50
CA TYR A 260 5.30 17.14 6.62
C TYR A 260 6.04 17.10 7.97
N MET A 261 7.33 17.41 7.94
CA MET A 261 8.17 17.80 9.09
C MET A 261 9.04 18.98 8.65
N GLU A 262 9.54 19.80 9.58
CA GLU A 262 10.65 20.71 9.26
C GLU A 262 11.98 20.02 9.57
N LYS A 263 13.03 20.41 8.85
CA LYS A 263 14.40 19.93 9.11
C LYS A 263 15.43 21.04 8.93
N THR A 264 16.51 20.99 9.70
CA THR A 264 17.71 21.80 9.47
C THR A 264 18.75 21.06 8.59
N GLY A 265 19.83 21.74 8.22
CA GLY A 265 20.96 21.19 7.47
C GLY A 265 21.96 20.44 8.35
N PRO A 266 23.05 19.93 7.75
CA PRO A 266 24.02 19.09 8.45
C PRO A 266 24.82 19.84 9.52
N ARG A 267 24.95 21.17 9.43
CA ARG A 267 25.64 21.99 10.44
C ARG A 267 24.71 22.39 11.58
N GLN A 268 23.41 22.12 11.46
CA GLN A 268 22.36 22.44 12.44
C GLN A 268 22.20 23.94 12.75
N THR A 269 22.94 24.79 12.03
CA THR A 269 22.86 26.25 12.06
C THR A 269 22.04 26.79 10.89
N GLU A 270 21.77 25.96 9.88
CA GLU A 270 20.87 26.32 8.80
C GLU A 270 19.43 26.45 9.32
N GLY A 271 18.64 27.32 8.68
CA GLY A 271 17.23 27.45 9.03
C GLY A 271 16.44 26.16 8.78
N PHE A 272 15.47 25.90 9.65
CA PHE A 272 14.53 24.80 9.48
C PHE A 272 13.66 25.04 8.24
N LYS A 273 13.44 23.98 7.45
CA LYS A 273 12.63 24.04 6.23
C LYS A 273 11.61 22.91 6.24
N LYS A 274 10.34 23.24 6.01
CA LYS A 274 9.25 22.28 5.79
C LYS A 274 9.55 21.39 4.58
N ARG A 275 9.43 20.08 4.76
CA ARG A 275 9.65 19.05 3.71
C ARG A 275 8.59 17.96 3.85
N TRP A 276 8.20 17.37 2.73
CA TRP A 276 7.39 16.15 2.74
C TRP A 276 8.30 14.96 2.99
N PHE A 277 8.03 14.18 4.02
CA PHE A 277 8.79 12.97 4.35
C PHE A 277 8.00 11.73 3.96
N THR A 278 8.74 10.71 3.49
CA THR A 278 8.22 9.37 3.21
C THR A 278 9.15 8.36 3.87
N LEU A 279 8.63 7.58 4.82
CA LEU A 279 9.35 6.48 5.43
C LEU A 279 9.00 5.17 4.72
N ASP A 280 9.93 4.69 3.91
CA ASP A 280 9.84 3.43 3.19
C ASP A 280 10.78 2.40 3.85
N HIS A 281 10.24 1.59 4.77
CA HIS A 281 11.02 0.67 5.59
C HIS A 281 12.16 1.39 6.34
N ARG A 282 13.42 1.14 5.97
CA ARG A 282 14.62 1.79 6.52
C ARG A 282 15.03 3.06 5.79
N ARG A 283 14.30 3.48 4.76
CA ARG A 283 14.65 4.65 3.95
C ARG A 283 13.73 5.81 4.28
N LEU A 284 14.26 6.81 4.96
CA LEU A 284 13.58 8.08 5.18
C LEU A 284 13.96 9.07 4.08
N MET A 285 13.02 9.38 3.20
CA MET A 285 13.21 10.32 2.09
C MET A 285 12.52 11.63 2.41
N TYR A 286 13.09 12.76 1.96
CA TYR A 286 12.43 14.06 2.08
C TYR A 286 12.43 14.85 0.78
N PHE A 287 11.30 15.49 0.48
CA PHE A 287 11.00 16.18 -0.76
C PHE A 287 10.61 17.64 -0.49
N LYS A 288 10.78 18.51 -1.49
CA LYS A 288 10.24 19.88 -1.38
C LYS A 288 8.73 19.81 -1.53
N ASP A 289 8.28 19.11 -2.55
CA ASP A 289 6.88 18.89 -2.89
C ASP A 289 6.58 17.37 -2.92
N PRO A 290 5.41 16.88 -2.45
CA PRO A 290 5.12 15.44 -2.39
C PRO A 290 5.17 14.72 -3.74
N LEU A 291 4.99 15.47 -4.83
CA LEU A 291 5.03 14.98 -6.21
C LEU A 291 6.38 15.22 -6.90
N ASP A 292 7.42 15.58 -6.15
CA ASP A 292 8.77 15.70 -6.67
C ASP A 292 9.26 14.35 -7.23
N ALA A 293 9.90 14.41 -8.39
CA ALA A 293 10.47 13.23 -9.04
C ALA A 293 11.64 12.61 -8.25
N PHE A 294 12.39 13.40 -7.48
CA PHE A 294 13.55 12.93 -6.73
C PHE A 294 13.55 13.52 -5.33
N ALA A 295 14.03 12.74 -4.37
CA ALA A 295 14.23 13.23 -3.01
C ALA A 295 15.30 14.33 -2.99
N LYS A 296 15.12 15.32 -2.11
CA LYS A 296 16.18 16.30 -1.77
C LYS A 296 17.29 15.67 -0.93
N GLY A 297 16.99 14.54 -0.29
CA GLY A 297 17.94 13.68 0.37
C GLY A 297 17.24 12.48 0.99
N GLU A 298 18.06 11.51 1.36
CA GLU A 298 17.62 10.21 1.83
C GLU A 298 18.47 9.85 3.05
N VAL A 299 17.87 9.19 4.02
CA VAL A 299 18.52 8.74 5.25
C VAL A 299 18.22 7.26 5.40
N PHE A 300 19.27 6.48 5.60
CA PHE A 300 19.14 5.09 5.99
C PHE A 300 18.99 4.99 7.51
N LEU A 301 17.98 4.27 7.98
CA LEU A 301 17.71 3.98 9.38
C LEU A 301 18.15 2.54 9.67
N GLY A 302 19.37 2.40 10.20
CA GLY A 302 19.94 1.11 10.58
C GLY A 302 19.33 0.54 11.86
N ASN A 303 20.10 -0.28 12.55
CA ASN A 303 19.68 -0.88 13.83
C ASN A 303 20.26 -0.10 15.02
N GLY A 304 19.57 -0.12 16.15
CA GLY A 304 20.01 0.52 17.39
C GLY A 304 21.39 0.08 17.88
N GLU A 305 21.72 -1.19 17.70
CA GLU A 305 23.02 -1.78 18.06
C GLU A 305 24.18 -1.22 17.22
N LEU A 306 23.87 -0.63 16.06
CA LEU A 306 24.83 -0.03 15.14
C LEU A 306 24.95 1.49 15.32
N GLY A 307 24.49 2.05 16.45
CA GLY A 307 24.61 3.47 16.77
C GLY A 307 23.52 4.35 16.16
N TYR A 308 22.39 3.77 15.76
CA TYR A 308 21.20 4.52 15.36
C TYR A 308 20.26 4.74 16.55
N SER A 309 19.66 5.92 16.68
CA SER A 309 18.61 6.15 17.69
C SER A 309 17.64 7.24 17.27
N ALA A 310 16.43 7.22 17.83
CA ALA A 310 15.44 8.27 17.62
C ALA A 310 14.83 8.69 18.98
N SER A 311 14.86 9.98 19.29
CA SER A 311 14.35 10.52 20.55
C SER A 311 13.50 11.77 20.35
N ALA A 312 12.60 12.01 21.30
CA ALA A 312 11.82 13.23 21.38
C ALA A 312 12.69 14.41 21.84
N GLY A 313 12.43 15.58 21.27
CA GLY A 313 13.14 16.82 21.58
C GLY A 313 14.32 17.09 20.64
N LEU A 314 14.88 18.29 20.80
CA LEU A 314 16.10 18.74 20.13
C LEU A 314 17.24 18.79 21.16
N PRO A 315 18.51 18.64 20.75
CA PRO A 315 19.65 18.82 21.65
C PRO A 315 19.62 20.19 22.34
N ALA A 316 20.09 20.25 23.58
CA ALA A 316 20.18 21.51 24.33
C ALA A 316 21.01 22.54 23.56
N GLY A 317 20.52 23.78 23.50
CA GLY A 317 21.17 24.87 22.74
C GLY A 317 20.89 24.88 21.24
N THR A 318 20.05 23.98 20.72
CA THR A 318 19.63 24.02 19.31
C THR A 318 18.85 25.30 19.01
N HIS A 319 19.35 26.12 18.10
CA HIS A 319 18.62 27.29 17.61
C HIS A 319 17.55 26.85 16.59
N CYS A 320 16.34 26.59 17.07
CA CYS A 320 15.20 26.28 16.22
C CYS A 320 14.51 27.57 15.75
N ASN A 321 14.72 27.94 14.48
CA ASN A 321 13.97 29.02 13.83
C ASN A 321 12.82 28.49 12.96
N GLY A 322 12.43 27.23 13.17
CA GLY A 322 11.27 26.61 12.53
C GLY A 322 9.96 27.14 13.10
N SER A 323 8.88 26.93 12.37
CA SER A 323 7.52 27.28 12.83
C SER A 323 6.96 26.24 13.80
N TRP A 324 7.58 25.05 13.87
CA TRP A 324 7.08 23.91 14.64
C TRP A 324 7.96 23.58 15.85
N SER A 325 7.34 23.16 16.95
CA SER A 325 7.98 23.06 18.27
C SER A 325 8.23 21.63 18.75
N TYR A 326 7.55 20.63 18.19
CA TYR A 326 7.68 19.24 18.65
C TYR A 326 8.86 18.54 17.98
N GLY A 327 10.03 18.62 18.62
CA GLY A 327 11.30 18.16 18.06
C GLY A 327 11.48 16.63 17.98
N ILE A 328 12.19 16.15 16.97
CA ILE A 328 12.68 14.77 16.87
C ILE A 328 14.17 14.83 16.57
N THR A 329 14.96 14.04 17.28
CA THR A 329 16.38 13.84 17.00
C THR A 329 16.59 12.41 16.52
N ILE A 330 17.12 12.24 15.31
CA ILE A 330 17.61 10.94 14.83
C ILE A 330 19.14 10.97 14.80
N LEU A 331 19.77 10.10 15.58
CA LEU A 331 21.20 9.87 15.53
C LEU A 331 21.49 8.73 14.55
N THR A 332 22.49 8.95 13.72
CA THR A 332 23.12 7.94 12.86
C THR A 332 24.62 7.95 13.14
N PRO A 333 25.39 6.91 12.76
CA PRO A 333 26.84 6.90 12.96
C PRO A 333 27.58 8.10 12.34
N GLU A 334 27.06 8.66 11.25
CA GLU A 334 27.70 9.76 10.53
C GLU A 334 27.26 11.14 11.02
N ARG A 335 25.98 11.31 11.37
CA ARG A 335 25.44 12.60 11.80
C ARG A 335 24.13 12.51 12.56
N SER A 336 23.79 13.62 13.21
CA SER A 336 22.49 13.86 13.84
C SER A 336 21.56 14.64 12.91
N PHE A 337 20.33 14.16 12.79
CA PHE A 337 19.24 14.80 12.05
C PHE A 337 18.22 15.38 13.03
N LEU A 338 17.91 16.66 12.87
CA LEU A 338 16.96 17.37 13.71
C LEU A 338 15.71 17.72 12.91
N PHE A 339 14.56 17.30 13.40
CA PHE A 339 13.25 17.56 12.82
C PHE A 339 12.32 18.23 13.81
N THR A 340 11.27 18.86 13.32
CA THR A 340 10.14 19.33 14.13
C THR A 340 8.83 18.95 13.47
N CYS A 341 7.81 18.65 14.28
CA CYS A 341 6.44 18.32 13.88
C CYS A 341 5.46 19.39 14.34
N GLU A 342 4.34 19.54 13.64
CA GLU A 342 3.32 20.55 13.94
C GLU A 342 2.60 20.26 15.26
N THR A 343 2.36 18.98 15.55
CA THR A 343 1.66 18.52 16.76
C THR A 343 2.43 17.45 17.51
N GLU A 344 2.17 17.33 18.80
CA GLU A 344 2.71 16.25 19.64
C GLU A 344 2.28 14.86 19.13
N SER A 345 1.02 14.74 18.69
CA SER A 345 0.49 13.47 18.18
C SER A 345 1.27 13.00 16.95
N GLU A 346 1.59 13.89 16.02
CA GLU A 346 2.42 13.56 14.85
C GLU A 346 3.84 13.17 15.24
N GLN A 347 4.43 13.89 16.21
CA GLN A 347 5.76 13.58 16.73
C GLN A 347 5.82 12.18 17.33
N GLN A 348 4.87 11.84 18.21
CA GLN A 348 4.76 10.52 18.83
C GLN A 348 4.56 9.42 17.79
N ASP A 349 3.75 9.68 16.76
CA ASP A 349 3.54 8.74 15.65
C ASP A 349 4.82 8.47 14.85
N TRP A 350 5.56 9.53 14.48
CA TRP A 350 6.84 9.40 13.79
C TRP A 350 7.86 8.64 14.63
N LEU A 351 8.01 9.01 15.91
CA LEU A 351 8.92 8.35 16.85
C LEU A 351 8.60 6.87 17.04
N ARG A 352 7.33 6.51 17.19
CA ARG A 352 6.89 5.11 17.30
C ARG A 352 7.34 4.29 16.09
N LEU A 353 7.21 4.84 14.88
CA LEU A 353 7.62 4.16 13.65
C LEU A 353 9.14 4.10 13.49
N PHE A 354 9.86 5.19 13.78
CA PHE A 354 11.32 5.18 13.76
C PHE A 354 11.86 4.14 14.73
N ASN A 355 11.43 4.17 15.99
CA ASN A 355 11.88 3.20 16.99
C ASN A 355 11.52 1.76 16.61
N GLY A 356 10.35 1.51 16.02
CA GLY A 356 10.00 0.19 15.49
C GLY A 356 10.96 -0.32 14.41
N VAL A 357 11.40 0.56 13.50
CA VAL A 357 12.41 0.23 12.48
C VAL A 357 13.79 -0.03 13.10
N LEU A 358 14.19 0.81 14.07
CA LEU A 358 15.52 0.75 14.69
C LEU A 358 15.73 -0.49 15.58
N ILE A 359 14.68 -1.04 16.19
CA ILE A 359 14.77 -2.28 16.98
C ILE A 359 14.66 -3.55 16.14
N THR A 360 14.16 -3.44 14.91
CA THR A 360 14.02 -4.59 14.01
C THR A 360 15.40 -5.02 13.52
N GLN A 361 15.67 -6.33 13.51
CA GLN A 361 16.93 -6.87 12.98
C GLN A 361 17.05 -6.60 11.48
N MET A 362 18.28 -6.36 11.01
CA MET A 362 18.56 -6.11 9.60
C MET A 362 18.74 -7.42 8.84
N SER A 363 18.19 -7.50 7.64
CA SER A 363 18.47 -8.58 6.70
C SER A 363 19.86 -8.41 6.05
N PRO A 364 20.47 -9.49 5.53
CA PRO A 364 21.75 -9.40 4.80
C PRO A 364 21.75 -8.37 3.66
N GLN A 365 20.62 -8.22 2.97
CA GLN A 365 20.43 -7.24 1.90
C GLN A 365 20.43 -5.81 2.45
N GLU A 366 19.86 -5.58 3.63
CA GLU A 366 19.83 -4.26 4.26
C GLU A 366 21.21 -3.82 4.76
N TYR A 367 22.06 -4.74 5.23
CA TYR A 367 23.47 -4.43 5.53
C TYR A 367 24.22 -3.98 4.27
N SER A 368 23.97 -4.64 3.14
CA SER A 368 24.55 -4.24 1.85
C SER A 368 24.04 -2.86 1.42
N MET A 369 22.76 -2.55 1.66
CA MET A 369 22.18 -1.23 1.40
C MET A 369 22.80 -0.16 2.31
N GLU A 370 22.94 -0.41 3.61
CA GLU A 370 23.57 0.51 4.55
C GLU A 370 24.98 0.90 4.09
N ALA A 371 25.79 -0.08 3.69
CA ALA A 371 27.13 0.16 3.18
C ALA A 371 27.13 1.07 1.94
N LEU A 372 26.19 0.88 1.01
CA LEU A 372 26.05 1.76 -0.15
C LEU A 372 25.68 3.20 0.21
N TYR A 373 24.93 3.41 1.30
CA TYR A 373 24.64 4.76 1.81
C TYR A 373 25.89 5.40 2.45
N LYS A 374 26.66 4.62 3.22
CA LYS A 374 27.90 5.08 3.86
C LYS A 374 28.99 5.51 2.86
N TYR A 375 29.08 4.87 1.70
CA TYR A 375 30.06 5.26 0.67
C TYR A 375 29.68 6.53 -0.11
N LYS A 376 28.43 6.99 0.00
CA LYS A 376 27.90 8.12 -0.79
C LYS A 376 28.01 9.46 -0.06
N HIS A 377 28.16 9.43 1.26
CA HIS A 377 28.24 10.59 2.15
C HIS A 377 29.58 10.59 2.88
#